data_AF-A0A2N1F2Z8-F1
#
_entry.id   AF-A0A2N1F2Z8-F1
#
_cell.length_a   1.000
_cell.length_b   1.000
_cell.length_c   1.000
_cell.angle_alpha   90.00
_cell.angle_beta   90.00
_cell.angle_gamma   90.00
#
_symmetry.space_group_name_H-M   'P 1'
#
loop_
_entity.id
_entity.type
_entity.pdbx_description
1 polymer ?
#
loop_
_entity_poly.entity_id
_entity_poly.type
_entity_poly.pdbx_seq_one_letter_code
_entity_poly.pdbx_strand_id
1 'polypeptide(L)' 'MDNPFKKILHNEELPEVLKEKVLNDVAMIKLTIDMADLFVVKYPSTIVDLLGGGEISTKE' A
#
# COMPACT_ATOMS: atom_id res chain seq x y z
N MET A 1 18.20 45.73 -11.39
CA MET A 1 18.80 44.45 -11.84
C MET A 1 17.97 43.35 -11.20
N ASP A 2 17.13 42.68 -11.96
CA ASP A 2 16.27 41.61 -11.43
C ASP A 2 17.04 40.29 -11.34
N ASN A 3 17.02 39.69 -10.14
CA ASN A 3 17.84 38.53 -9.78
C ASN A 3 17.25 37.22 -10.36
N PRO A 4 18.02 36.47 -11.19
CA PRO A 4 17.55 35.25 -11.83
C PRO A 4 17.39 34.05 -10.88
N PHE A 5 18.01 34.06 -9.69
CA PHE A 5 17.86 32.98 -8.70
C PHE A 5 16.46 32.96 -8.06
N LYS A 6 15.74 34.09 -8.06
CA LYS A 6 14.34 34.17 -7.63
C LYS A 6 13.36 33.53 -8.61
N LYS A 7 13.80 33.22 -9.83
CA LYS A 7 13.02 32.54 -10.86
C LYS A 7 13.17 31.01 -10.81
N ILE A 8 14.11 30.46 -10.05
CA ILE A 8 14.37 29.01 -10.06
C ILE A 8 13.36 28.27 -9.16
N LEU A 9 12.74 28.97 -8.20
CA LEU A 9 11.63 28.47 -7.37
C LEU A 9 10.27 28.70 -8.07
N HIS A 10 10.18 28.39 -9.36
CA HIS A 10 8.87 28.19 -9.96
C HIS A 10 8.27 26.95 -9.28
N ASN A 11 7.28 27.18 -8.42
CA ASN A 11 6.43 26.16 -7.81
C ASN A 11 5.53 25.61 -8.94
N GLU A 12 6.15 24.97 -9.91
CA GLU A 12 5.46 24.36 -11.03
C GLU A 12 4.76 23.13 -10.47
N GLU A 13 3.46 23.26 -10.26
CA GLU A 13 2.65 22.18 -9.73
C GLU A 13 2.76 21.00 -10.69
N LEU A 14 3.12 19.85 -10.14
CA LEU A 14 3.22 18.62 -10.91
C LEU A 14 1.87 18.35 -11.58
N PRO A 15 1.86 17.89 -12.85
CA PRO A 15 0.64 17.51 -13.53
C PRO A 15 -0.21 16.57 -12.65
N GLU A 16 -1.50 16.89 -12.50
CA GLU A 16 -2.40 16.19 -11.58
C GLU A 16 -2.40 14.67 -11.80
N VAL A 17 -2.31 14.24 -13.06
CA VAL A 17 -2.24 12.83 -13.46
C VAL A 17 -1.03 12.09 -12.86
N LEU A 18 0.15 12.73 -12.82
CA LEU A 18 1.37 12.13 -12.26
C LEU A 18 1.28 12.06 -10.75
N LYS A 19 0.76 13.12 -10.12
CA LYS A 19 0.55 13.17 -8.67
C LYS A 19 -0.44 12.08 -8.22
N GLU A 20 -1.55 11.93 -8.93
CA GLU A 20 -2.56 10.91 -8.64
C GLU A 20 -1.99 9.50 -8.82
N LYS A 21 -1.27 9.23 -9.91
CA LYS A 21 -0.63 7.93 -10.14
C LYS A 21 0.31 7.56 -9.00
N VAL A 22 1.21 8.46 -8.61
CA VAL A 22 2.18 8.20 -7.55
C VAL A 22 1.47 7.98 -6.19
N LEU A 23 0.43 8.77 -5.89
CA LEU A 23 -0.35 8.59 -4.66
C LEU A 23 -1.07 7.23 -4.65
N ASN A 24 -1.62 6.80 -5.78
CA ASN A 24 -2.27 5.49 -5.93
C ASN A 24 -1.27 4.34 -5.76
N ASP A 25 -0.09 4.42 -6.36
CA ASP A 25 0.95 3.40 -6.23
C ASP A 25 1.43 3.27 -4.77
N VAL A 26 1.64 4.41 -4.08
CA VAL A 26 2.00 4.42 -2.66
C VAL A 26 0.88 3.83 -1.79
N ALA A 27 -0.39 4.15 -2.08
CA ALA A 27 -1.52 3.60 -1.35
C ALA A 27 -1.63 2.08 -1.52
N MET A 28 -1.40 1.57 -2.74
CA MET A 28 -1.40 0.14 -3.02
C MET A 28 -0.29 -0.59 -2.25
N ILE A 29 0.93 -0.02 -2.24
CA ILE A 29 2.06 -0.61 -1.52
C ILE A 29 1.79 -0.66 -0.01
N LYS A 30 1.29 0.45 0.57
CA LYS A 30 0.92 0.49 2.00
C LYS A 30 -0.12 -0.57 2.34
N LEU A 31 -1.19 -0.66 1.55
CA LEU A 31 -2.23 -1.66 1.74
C LEU A 31 -1.65 -3.09 1.70
N THR A 32 -0.77 -3.36 0.73
CA THR A 32 -0.15 -4.69 0.60
C THR A 32 0.75 -5.03 1.78
N ILE A 33 1.52 -4.06 2.28
CA ILE A 33 2.36 -4.23 3.47
C ILE A 33 1.50 -4.47 4.71
N ASP A 34 0.44 -3.69 4.90
CA ASP A 34 -0.47 -3.84 6.05
C ASP A 34 -1.19 -5.20 6.02
N MET A 35 -1.59 -5.67 4.83
CA MET A 35 -2.15 -7.01 4.65
C MET A 35 -1.12 -8.10 4.91
N ALA A 36 0.12 -7.92 4.46
CA ALA A 36 1.20 -8.87 4.74
C ALA A 36 1.51 -8.91 6.24
N ASP A 37 1.57 -7.78 6.93
CA ASP A 37 1.76 -7.73 8.38
C ASP A 37 0.61 -8.44 9.11
N LEU A 38 -0.63 -8.15 8.73
CA LEU A 38 -1.80 -8.77 9.34
C LEU A 38 -1.81 -10.29 9.12
N PHE A 39 -1.64 -10.75 7.89
CA PHE A 39 -1.91 -12.15 7.55
C PHE A 39 -0.68 -13.06 7.52
N VAL A 40 0.50 -12.53 7.19
CA VAL A 40 1.74 -13.32 7.14
C VAL A 40 2.44 -13.32 8.49
N VAL A 41 2.41 -12.21 9.22
CA VAL A 41 3.14 -12.08 10.50
C VAL A 41 2.22 -12.33 11.69
N LYS A 42 1.10 -11.60 11.79
CA LYS A 42 0.26 -11.63 13.00
C LYS A 42 -0.69 -12.82 13.06
N TYR A 43 -1.28 -13.19 11.93
CA TYR A 43 -2.29 -14.24 11.88
C TYR A 43 -2.02 -15.31 10.79
N PRO A 44 -0.82 -15.92 10.77
CA PRO A 44 -0.44 -16.89 9.75
C PRO A 44 -1.39 -18.10 9.69
N SER A 45 -1.90 -18.55 10.84
CA SER A 45 -2.84 -19.67 10.91
C SER A 45 -4.24 -19.32 10.43
N THR A 46 -4.68 -18.05 10.52
CA THR A 46 -6.04 -17.69 10.12
C THR A 46 -6.27 -17.81 8.62
N ILE A 47 -5.25 -17.62 7.77
CA ILE A 47 -5.39 -17.93 6.33
C ILE A 47 -5.59 -19.43 6.13
N VAL A 48 -4.85 -20.26 6.86
CA VAL A 48 -4.95 -21.73 6.77
C VAL A 48 -6.30 -22.21 7.29
N ASP A 49 -6.76 -21.65 8.41
CA ASP A 49 -8.05 -21.98 9.01
C ASP A 49 -9.23 -21.46 8.16
N LEU A 50 -9.09 -20.31 7.49
CA LEU A 50 -10.11 -19.73 6.61
C LEU A 50 -10.18 -20.43 5.24
N LEU A 51 -9.04 -20.77 4.63
CA LEU A 51 -8.98 -21.47 3.34
C LEU A 51 -9.15 -22.99 3.47
N GLY A 52 -8.79 -23.55 4.63
CA GLY A 52 -8.94 -24.98 4.95
C GLY A 52 -10.30 -25.35 5.53
N GLY A 53 -11.32 -24.49 5.37
CA GLY A 53 -12.60 -24.63 6.04
C GLY A 53 -13.20 -26.05 6.03
N GLY A 54 -13.33 -26.65 7.22
CA GLY A 54 -14.41 -27.59 7.49
C GLY A 54 -14.11 -29.08 7.51
N GLU A 55 -13.02 -29.55 8.14
CA GLU A 55 -13.04 -30.90 8.74
C GLU A 55 -13.41 -30.82 10.22
N ILE A 56 -14.72 -30.62 10.47
CA ILE A 56 -15.37 -31.19 11.64
C ILE A 56 -16.04 -32.49 11.17
N SER A 57 -15.32 -33.61 11.25
CA SER A 57 -15.92 -34.95 11.38
C SER A 57 -14.87 -35.97 11.82
N THR A 58 -14.80 -36.18 13.14
CA THR A 58 -14.76 -37.49 13.81
C THR A 58 -13.84 -38.57 13.23
N LYS A 59 -12.78 -38.94 13.99
CA LYS A 59 -12.62 -40.28 14.60
C LYS A 59 -11.33 -40.42 15.41
N GLU A 60 -11.53 -40.92 16.64
CA GLU A 60 -10.62 -41.59 17.60
C GLU A 60 -9.49 -40.81 18.28
#